data_AF-A0A3B8NJ95-F1
#
_entry.id   AF-A0A3B8NJ95-F1
#
_cell.length_a   1.000
_cell.length_b   1.000
_cell.length_c   1.000
_cell.angle_alpha   90.00
_cell.angle_beta   90.00
_cell.angle_gamma   90.00
#
_symmetry.space_group_name_H-M   'P 1'
#
loop_
_entity.id
_entity.type
_entity.pdbx_description
1 polymer ?
#
loop_
_entity_poly.entity_id
_entity_poly.type
_entity_poly.pdbx_seq_one_letter_code
_entity_poly.pdbx_strand_id
1 'polypeptide(L)'
;LEERWELIKRHCREAIDWGRYGNEHQTLMAMRSRIMAYSKGIPGSKRLRSKLSTVVSMTEIEDLSVEHMKYHENKADLTAPVALV
;
A
#
# COMPACT_ATOMS: atom_id res chain seq x y z
N LEU A 1 -9.05 0.67 -5.70
CA LEU A 1 -7.81 0.93 -4.92
C LEU A 1 -7.79 0.07 -3.66
N GLU A 2 -8.88 0.12 -2.88
CA GLU A 2 -9.10 -0.64 -1.66
C GLU A 2 -8.82 -2.14 -1.81
N GLU A 3 -9.41 -2.83 -2.80
CA GLU A 3 -9.17 -4.26 -3.05
C GLU A 3 -7.67 -4.62 -3.21
N ARG A 4 -6.90 -3.71 -3.82
CA ARG A 4 -5.47 -3.91 -4.02
C ARG A 4 -4.71 -3.81 -2.70
N TRP A 5 -5.10 -2.87 -1.85
CA TRP A 5 -4.55 -2.71 -0.51
C TRP A 5 -4.96 -3.85 0.42
N GLU A 6 -6.18 -4.35 0.32
CA GLU A 6 -6.62 -5.57 1.03
C GLU A 6 -5.77 -6.78 0.64
N LEU A 7 -5.51 -6.96 -0.66
CA LEU A 7 -4.62 -8.03 -1.12
C LEU A 7 -3.20 -7.90 -0.56
N ILE A 8 -2.63 -6.69 -0.55
CA ILE A 8 -1.30 -6.44 0.01
C ILE A 8 -1.29 -6.75 1.51
N LYS A 9 -2.25 -6.21 2.27
CA LYS A 9 -2.34 -6.40 3.74
C LYS A 9 -2.49 -7.87 4.09
N ARG A 10 -3.39 -8.59 3.41
CA ARG A 10 -3.61 -10.03 3.63
C ARG A 10 -2.32 -10.83 3.39
N HIS A 11 -1.67 -10.63 2.25
CA HIS A 11 -0.45 -11.38 1.92
C HIS A 11 0.70 -11.07 2.89
N CYS A 12 0.82 -9.82 3.35
CA CYS A 12 1.83 -9.48 4.36
C CYS A 12 1.55 -10.22 5.68
N ARG A 13 0.30 -10.26 6.14
CA ARG A 13 -0.07 -11.00 7.36
C ARG A 13 0.14 -12.51 7.22
N GLU A 14 -0.25 -13.09 6.09
CA GLU A 14 -0.02 -14.51 5.79
C GLU A 14 1.48 -14.85 5.75
N ALA A 15 2.31 -13.96 5.18
CA ALA A 15 3.76 -14.16 5.15
C ALA A 15 4.41 -14.07 6.54
N ILE A 16 3.90 -13.19 7.41
CA ILE A 16 4.36 -13.04 8.79
C ILE A 16 3.98 -14.28 9.60
N ASP A 17 2.71 -14.70 9.50
CA ASP A 17 2.19 -15.89 10.17
C ASP A 17 2.94 -17.17 9.73
N TRP A 18 3.28 -17.25 8.45
CA TRP A 18 4.08 -18.35 7.92
C TRP A 18 5.50 -18.43 8.53
N GLY A 19 6.06 -17.30 8.98
CA GLY A 19 7.32 -17.27 9.74
C GLY A 19 8.59 -17.66 8.96
N ARG A 20 8.52 -17.90 7.63
CA ARG A 20 9.68 -18.34 6.83
C ARG A 20 10.89 -17.42 6.92
N TYR A 21 10.66 -16.12 7.05
CA TYR A 21 11.70 -15.11 6.97
C TYR A 21 12.18 -14.63 8.34
N GLY A 22 11.68 -15.22 9.42
CA GLY A 22 11.96 -14.79 10.79
C GLY A 22 10.88 -13.85 11.32
N ASN A 23 11.28 -12.69 11.85
CA ASN A 23 10.34 -11.73 12.41
C ASN A 23 9.63 -10.89 11.34
N GLU A 24 8.68 -10.05 11.78
CA GLU A 24 7.93 -9.13 10.93
C GLU A 24 8.83 -8.25 10.06
N HIS A 25 9.86 -7.65 10.66
CA HIS A 25 10.82 -6.78 9.97
C HIS A 25 11.50 -7.50 8.81
N GLN A 26 12.04 -8.70 9.05
CA GLN A 26 12.71 -9.50 8.03
C GLN A 26 11.72 -9.97 6.94
N THR A 27 10.51 -10.36 7.34
CA THR A 27 9.45 -10.78 6.43
C THR A 27 9.05 -9.66 5.48
N LEU A 28 8.81 -8.45 6.00
CA LEU A 28 8.40 -7.33 5.19
C LEU A 28 9.53 -6.84 4.28
N MET A 29 10.78 -6.87 4.74
CA MET A 29 11.94 -6.67 3.87
C MET A 29 11.95 -7.64 2.68
N ALA A 30 11.73 -8.93 2.92
CA ALA A 30 11.66 -9.96 1.87
C ALA A 30 10.45 -9.78 0.92
N MET A 31 9.36 -9.19 1.42
CA MET A 31 8.13 -8.95 0.67
C MET A 31 8.14 -7.70 -0.20
N ARG A 32 9.05 -6.72 0.03
CA ARG A 32 9.10 -5.42 -0.69
C ARG A 32 8.95 -5.53 -2.20
N SER A 33 9.67 -6.44 -2.84
CA SER A 33 9.59 -6.63 -4.30
C SER A 33 8.18 -7.05 -4.76
N ARG A 34 7.53 -7.96 -4.02
CA ARG A 34 6.16 -8.41 -4.28
C ARG A 34 5.15 -7.28 -4.06
N ILE A 35 5.31 -6.53 -2.97
CA ILE A 35 4.43 -5.40 -2.67
C ILE A 35 4.53 -4.32 -3.76
N MET A 36 5.74 -3.99 -4.22
CA MET A 36 5.94 -3.08 -5.35
C MET A 36 5.33 -3.61 -6.66
N ALA A 37 5.33 -4.93 -6.89
CA ALA A 37 4.67 -5.51 -8.06
C ALA A 37 3.15 -5.30 -8.02
N TYR A 38 2.52 -5.47 -6.84
CA TYR A 38 1.10 -5.17 -6.64
C TYR A 38 0.76 -3.70 -6.84
N SER A 39 1.71 -2.79 -6.62
CA SER A 39 1.53 -1.36 -6.82
C SER A 39 1.58 -0.92 -8.29
N LYS A 40 1.85 -1.83 -9.23
CA LYS A 40 1.91 -1.52 -10.68
C LYS A 40 0.50 -1.22 -11.22
N GLY A 41 0.39 -0.17 -12.03
CA GLY A 41 -0.89 0.26 -12.62
C GLY A 41 -1.80 1.03 -11.66
N ILE A 42 -1.36 1.25 -10.41
CA ILE A 42 -2.07 2.12 -9.47
C ILE A 42 -1.75 3.60 -9.78
N PRO A 43 -2.75 4.49 -9.80
CA PRO A 43 -2.53 5.94 -9.87
C PRO A 43 -1.59 6.42 -8.75
N GLY A 44 -0.59 7.25 -9.08
CA GLY A 44 0.40 7.71 -8.07
C GLY A 44 1.47 6.67 -7.69
N SER A 45 1.58 5.58 -8.43
CA SER A 45 2.52 4.47 -8.16
C SER A 45 3.99 4.87 -8.00
N LYS A 46 4.50 5.92 -8.68
CA LYS A 46 5.90 6.36 -8.53
C LYS A 46 6.23 6.76 -7.08
N ARG A 47 5.38 7.60 -6.47
CA ARG A 47 5.53 8.03 -5.06
C ARG A 47 5.36 6.85 -4.12
N LEU A 48 4.34 6.04 -4.38
CA LEU A 48 4.02 4.87 -3.56
C LEU A 48 5.17 3.85 -3.53
N ARG A 49 5.78 3.54 -4.68
CA ARG A 49 6.89 2.58 -4.79
C ARG A 49 8.11 2.99 -3.95
N SER A 50 8.42 4.28 -3.90
CA SER A 50 9.53 4.80 -3.09
C SER A 50 9.30 4.59 -1.60
N LYS A 51 8.06 4.67 -1.13
CA LYS A 51 7.71 4.41 0.28
C LYS A 51 7.69 2.90 0.56
N LEU A 52 7.12 2.13 -0.37
CA LEU A 52 7.06 0.67 -0.29
C LEU A 52 8.44 -0.01 -0.26
N SER A 53 9.48 0.61 -0.83
CA SER A 53 10.82 0.03 -0.85
C SER A 53 11.54 0.07 0.51
N THR A 54 11.01 0.78 1.50
CA THR A 54 11.63 0.94 2.83
C THR A 54 10.80 0.34 3.97
N VAL A 55 9.62 -0.20 3.71
CA VAL A 55 8.71 -0.73 4.75
C VAL A 55 9.32 -1.89 5.51
N VAL A 56 9.06 -1.93 6.80
CA VAL A 56 9.52 -2.96 7.75
C VAL A 56 8.44 -3.35 8.77
N SER A 57 7.28 -2.68 8.79
CA SER A 57 6.19 -3.03 9.70
C SER A 57 4.81 -3.05 9.03
N MET A 58 3.88 -3.81 9.60
CA MET A 58 2.48 -3.83 9.20
C MET A 58 1.83 -2.47 9.45
N THR A 59 2.20 -1.78 10.51
CA THR A 59 1.76 -0.40 10.79
C THR A 59 2.10 0.54 9.64
N GLU A 60 3.33 0.49 9.11
CA GLU A 60 3.70 1.31 7.94
C GLU A 60 2.89 0.95 6.69
N ILE A 61 2.60 -0.34 6.46
CA ILE A 61 1.74 -0.77 5.35
C ILE A 61 0.33 -0.20 5.49
N GLU A 62 -0.23 -0.25 6.69
CA GLU A 62 -1.56 0.28 6.99
C GLU A 62 -1.60 1.80 6.85
N ASP A 63 -0.62 2.52 7.39
CA ASP A 63 -0.49 3.97 7.26
C ASP A 63 -0.36 4.41 5.80
N LEU A 64 0.47 3.72 5.02
CA LEU A 64 0.61 3.99 3.58
C LEU A 64 -0.68 3.73 2.82
N SER A 65 -1.47 2.72 3.23
CA SER A 65 -2.76 2.46 2.63
C SER A 65 -3.72 3.61 2.86
N VAL A 66 -3.81 4.11 4.10
CA VAL A 66 -4.68 5.24 4.47
C VAL A 66 -4.23 6.52 3.77
N GLU A 67 -2.93 6.83 3.78
CA GLU A 67 -2.37 8.00 3.09
C GLU A 67 -2.67 7.96 1.59
N HIS A 68 -2.51 6.79 0.96
CA HIS A 68 -2.74 6.63 -0.47
C HIS A 68 -4.22 6.76 -0.82
N MET A 69 -5.12 6.18 -0.03
CA MET A 69 -6.57 6.31 -0.24
C MET A 69 -7.01 7.76 -0.10
N LYS A 70 -6.62 8.45 0.99
CA LYS A 70 -6.91 9.89 1.20
C LYS A 70 -6.39 10.78 0.09
N TYR A 71 -5.18 10.51 -0.41
CA TYR A 71 -4.63 11.27 -1.53
C TYR A 71 -5.50 11.17 -2.79
N HIS A 72 -6.15 10.03 -3.02
CA HIS A 72 -7.02 9.84 -4.18
C HIS A 72 -8.46 10.27 -3.95
N GLU A 73 -8.99 10.16 -2.72
CA GLU A 73 -10.26 10.79 -2.32
C GLU A 73 -10.20 12.30 -2.54
N ASN A 74 -9.20 12.97 -1.95
CA ASN A 74 -9.01 14.42 -2.10
C ASN A 74 -8.84 14.83 -3.57
N LYS A 75 -8.27 13.97 -4.41
CA LYS A 75 -8.08 14.25 -5.84
C LYS A 75 -9.37 14.02 -6.64
N ALA A 76 -10.19 13.05 -6.25
CA ALA A 76 -11.53 12.86 -6.79
C ALA A 76 -12.42 14.05 -6.44
N ASP A 77 -12.36 14.55 -5.21
CA ASP A 77 -13.11 15.72 -4.77
C ASP A 77 -12.73 17.00 -5.53
N LEU A 78 -11.44 17.16 -5.88
CA LEU A 78 -10.95 18.27 -6.70
C LEU A 78 -11.30 18.15 -8.20
N THR A 79 -11.72 16.98 -8.66
CA THR A 79 -12.07 16.72 -10.07
C THR A 79 -13.56 16.52 -10.29
N ALA A 80 -14.35 16.43 -9.22
CA ALA A 80 -15.80 16.52 -9.28
C ALA A 80 -16.17 17.91 -9.84
N PRO A 81 -16.98 17.99 -10.91
CA PRO A 81 -17.45 19.28 -11.38
C PRO A 81 -18.22 19.92 -10.23
N VAL A 82 -17.83 21.15 -9.86
CA VAL A 82 -18.64 21.99 -8.99
C VAL A 82 -20.00 22.06 -9.66
N ALA A 83 -20.98 21.35 -9.09
CA ALA A 83 -22.37 21.55 -9.44
C ALA A 83 -22.74 22.94 -8.93
N LEU A 84 -22.49 23.95 -9.77
CA LEU A 84 -23.07 25.27 -9.64
C LEU A 84 -24.57 25.09 -9.78
N VAL A 85 -25.27 25.13 -8.64
CA VAL A 85 -26.70 25.45 -8.55
C VAL A 85 -26.80 26.81 -7.86
#